data_AF-A0A534HWC5-F1
#
_entry.id   AF-A0A534HWC5-F1
#
_cell.length_a   1.000
_cell.length_b   1.000
_cell.length_c   1.000
_cell.angle_alpha   90.00
_cell.angle_beta   90.00
_cell.angle_gamma   90.00
#
_symmetry.space_group_name_H-M   'P 1'
#
loop_
_entity.id
_entity.type
_entity.pdbx_description
1 polymer ?
#
loop_
_entity_poly.entity_id
_entity_poly.type
_entity_poly.pdbx_seq_one_letter_code
_entity_poly.pdbx_strand_id
1 'polypeptide(L)'
;MAPAHAAVPEVRSPRGWLGLAFLGVWLYLVSQLLRIFPNGIANSFDITPAEALQALAITSGLGQLVLFAGLTSALWRANRAAGLSEFSVRGLALGAAGVAIFSFVEIALFLDWIGVAVEPLSLVRGTGALDAGAIGGTAFVFAGLASLGFGLSRAIDLFGRAQRQSVRSPPEAVRSAPGSEETA
;
A
#
# COMPACT_ATOMS: atom_id res chain seq x y z
N MET A 1 -37.32 17.39 -20.59
CA MET A 1 -35.90 16.99 -20.66
C MET A 1 -35.52 16.40 -19.32
N ALA A 2 -35.40 15.08 -19.22
CA ALA A 2 -34.95 14.42 -18.00
C ALA A 2 -33.41 14.49 -17.95
N PRO A 3 -32.79 14.75 -16.78
CA PRO A 3 -31.34 14.81 -16.67
C PRO A 3 -30.75 13.42 -16.92
N ALA A 4 -29.79 13.34 -17.84
CA ALA A 4 -29.02 12.13 -18.08
C ALA A 4 -28.28 11.75 -16.78
N HIS A 5 -28.67 10.64 -16.16
CA HIS A 5 -27.90 10.03 -15.10
C HIS A 5 -26.56 9.58 -15.68
N ALA A 6 -25.50 10.36 -15.42
CA ALA A 6 -24.14 9.96 -15.73
C ALA A 6 -23.90 8.59 -15.09
N ALA A 7 -23.65 7.58 -15.92
CA ALA A 7 -23.36 6.23 -15.47
C ALA A 7 -22.18 6.29 -14.52
N VAL A 8 -22.42 5.98 -13.23
CA VAL A 8 -21.35 5.82 -12.25
C VAL A 8 -20.48 4.65 -12.75
N PRO A 9 -19.19 4.87 -13.04
CA PRO A 9 -18.32 3.78 -13.50
C PRO A 9 -18.32 2.69 -12.45
N GLU A 10 -18.74 1.49 -12.83
CA GLU A 10 -18.80 0.34 -11.94
C GLU A 10 -17.36 -0.06 -11.55
N VAL A 11 -16.92 0.33 -10.36
CA VAL A 11 -15.58 -0.01 -9.88
C VAL A 11 -15.58 -1.49 -9.48
N ARG A 12 -15.10 -2.35 -10.37
CA ARG A 12 -14.92 -3.79 -10.09
C ARG A 12 -14.15 -4.00 -8.78
N SER A 13 -14.67 -4.92 -7.95
CA SER A 13 -14.13 -5.25 -6.63
C SER A 13 -12.60 -5.46 -6.64
N PRO A 14 -11.88 -5.03 -5.60
CA PRO A 14 -10.40 -5.08 -5.55
C PRO A 14 -9.82 -6.51 -5.33
N ARG A 15 -10.63 -7.56 -5.46
CA ARG A 15 -10.30 -8.94 -5.05
C ARG A 15 -9.00 -9.48 -5.65
N GLY A 16 -8.73 -9.22 -6.93
CA GLY A 16 -7.51 -9.69 -7.60
C GLY A 16 -6.22 -9.08 -7.01
N TRP A 17 -6.25 -7.80 -6.67
CA TRP A 17 -5.09 -7.09 -6.12
C TRP A 17 -4.81 -7.50 -4.67
N LEU A 18 -5.86 -7.76 -3.90
CA LEU A 18 -5.71 -8.31 -2.56
C LEU A 18 -5.19 -9.75 -2.59
N GLY A 19 -5.63 -10.55 -3.57
CA GLY A 19 -5.06 -11.87 -3.81
C GLY A 19 -3.57 -11.83 -4.14
N LEU A 20 -3.15 -10.84 -4.94
CA LEU A 20 -1.74 -10.61 -5.25
C LEU A 20 -0.95 -10.19 -4.00
N ALA A 21 -1.49 -9.27 -3.18
CA ALA A 21 -0.89 -8.93 -1.90
C ALA A 21 -0.71 -10.16 -0.98
N PHE A 22 -1.74 -11.00 -0.89
CA PHE A 22 -1.72 -12.22 -0.10
C PHE A 22 -0.67 -13.22 -0.60
N LEU A 23 -0.55 -13.39 -1.92
CA LEU A 23 0.52 -14.20 -2.53
C LEU A 23 1.90 -13.66 -2.14
N GLY A 24 2.10 -12.34 -2.16
CA GLY A 24 3.34 -11.70 -1.72
C GLY A 24 3.69 -12.00 -0.26
N VAL A 25 2.71 -11.98 0.65
CA VAL A 25 2.89 -12.39 2.05
C VAL A 25 3.37 -13.84 2.14
N TRP A 26 2.75 -14.75 1.42
CA TRP A 26 3.15 -16.17 1.44
C TRP A 26 4.55 -16.36 0.91
N LEU A 27 4.90 -15.74 -0.21
CA LEU A 27 6.23 -15.83 -0.79
C LEU A 27 7.29 -15.29 0.17
N TYR A 28 7.01 -14.17 0.83
CA TYR A 28 7.86 -13.61 1.88
C TYR A 28 8.03 -14.57 3.06
N LEU A 29 6.92 -15.05 3.65
CA LEU A 29 6.95 -15.89 4.85
C LEU A 29 7.63 -17.24 4.61
N VAL A 30 7.30 -17.91 3.50
CA VAL A 30 7.94 -19.18 3.14
C VAL A 30 9.44 -18.96 2.97
N SER A 31 9.85 -17.90 2.28
CA SER A 31 11.28 -17.60 2.12
C SER A 31 11.97 -17.37 3.47
N GLN A 32 11.36 -16.63 4.38
CA GLN A 32 11.91 -16.40 5.72
C GLN A 32 12.01 -17.69 6.55
N LEU A 33 11.00 -18.56 6.47
CA LEU A 33 11.00 -19.84 7.16
C LEU A 33 12.10 -20.77 6.61
N LEU A 34 12.25 -20.83 5.29
CA LEU A 34 13.26 -21.66 4.64
C LEU A 34 14.70 -21.18 4.91
N ARG A 35 14.90 -19.87 5.15
CA ARG A 35 16.21 -19.34 5.54
C ARG A 35 16.73 -19.88 6.88
N ILE A 36 15.86 -20.43 7.73
CA ILE A 36 16.24 -21.09 8.99
C ILE A 36 16.94 -22.44 8.71
N PHE A 37 16.64 -23.07 7.59
CA PHE A 37 17.15 -24.39 7.21
C PHE A 37 17.92 -24.35 5.88
N PRO A 38 18.99 -23.52 5.76
CA PRO A 38 19.67 -23.31 4.48
C PRO A 38 20.32 -24.60 3.94
N ASN A 39 20.83 -25.46 4.82
CA ASN A 39 21.42 -26.74 4.44
C ASN A 39 20.40 -27.71 3.82
N GLY A 40 19.15 -27.69 4.30
CA GLY A 40 18.09 -28.54 3.74
C GLY A 40 17.72 -28.14 2.32
N ILE A 41 17.64 -26.83 2.08
CA ILE A 41 17.41 -26.27 0.74
C ILE A 41 18.60 -26.53 -0.17
N ALA A 42 19.82 -26.24 0.30
CA ALA A 42 21.06 -26.50 -0.42
C ALA A 42 21.12 -27.95 -0.95
N ASN A 43 20.87 -28.93 -0.07
CA ASN A 43 20.86 -30.34 -0.44
C ASN A 43 19.73 -30.72 -1.41
N SER A 44 18.57 -30.07 -1.32
CA SER A 44 17.42 -30.36 -2.18
C SER A 44 17.61 -29.86 -3.62
N PHE A 45 18.38 -28.78 -3.78
CA PHE A 45 18.61 -28.12 -5.07
C PHE A 45 20.03 -28.30 -5.61
N ASP A 46 20.87 -29.08 -4.92
CA ASP A 46 22.29 -29.32 -5.25
C ASP A 46 23.09 -28.01 -5.44
N ILE A 47 22.87 -27.06 -4.52
CA ILE A 47 23.55 -25.76 -4.49
C ILE A 47 24.24 -25.56 -3.14
N THR A 48 25.10 -24.54 -3.04
CA THR A 48 25.74 -24.21 -1.76
C THR A 48 24.74 -23.57 -0.78
N PRO A 49 24.94 -23.69 0.54
CA PRO A 49 24.13 -22.99 1.54
C PRO A 49 24.13 -21.46 1.36
N ALA A 50 25.24 -20.89 0.87
CA ALA A 50 25.34 -19.46 0.59
C ALA A 50 24.43 -19.05 -0.58
N GLU A 51 24.45 -19.81 -1.68
CA GLU A 51 23.55 -19.58 -2.82
C GLU A 51 22.09 -19.77 -2.44
N ALA A 52 21.78 -20.78 -1.61
CA ALA A 52 20.43 -21.00 -1.09
C ALA A 52 19.93 -19.79 -0.30
N LEU A 53 20.78 -19.23 0.59
CA LEU A 53 20.44 -18.02 1.34
C LEU A 53 20.23 -16.81 0.44
N GLN A 54 21.05 -16.65 -0.61
CA GLN A 54 20.91 -15.56 -1.57
C GLN A 54 19.63 -15.69 -2.40
N ALA A 55 19.31 -16.89 -2.91
CA ALA A 55 18.09 -17.16 -3.67
C ALA A 55 16.84 -16.92 -2.82
N LEU A 56 16.84 -17.40 -1.57
CA LEU A 56 15.77 -17.11 -0.61
C LEU A 56 15.71 -15.63 -0.24
N ALA A 57 16.82 -14.91 -0.35
CA ALA A 57 16.84 -13.48 -0.12
C ALA A 57 16.10 -12.71 -1.20
N ILE A 58 16.44 -13.00 -2.45
CA ILE A 58 15.80 -12.43 -3.63
C ILE A 58 14.32 -12.83 -3.70
N THR A 59 14.01 -14.10 -3.41
CA THR A 59 12.62 -14.57 -3.40
C THR A 59 11.77 -13.82 -2.35
N SER A 60 12.36 -13.55 -1.19
CA SER A 60 11.71 -12.78 -0.13
C SER A 60 11.46 -11.32 -0.56
N GLY A 61 12.43 -10.67 -1.22
CA GLY A 61 12.29 -9.32 -1.75
C GLY A 61 11.23 -9.24 -2.86
N LEU A 62 11.21 -10.19 -3.79
CA LEU A 62 10.13 -10.32 -4.78
C LEU A 62 8.75 -10.48 -4.11
N GLY A 63 8.67 -11.24 -3.01
CA GLY A 63 7.47 -11.34 -2.19
C GLY A 63 7.01 -9.99 -1.63
N GLN A 64 7.94 -9.18 -1.11
CA GLN A 64 7.65 -7.83 -0.63
C GLN A 64 7.20 -6.89 -1.74
N LEU A 65 7.81 -6.97 -2.93
CA LEU A 65 7.43 -6.19 -4.10
C LEU A 65 5.98 -6.49 -4.51
N VAL A 66 5.64 -7.77 -4.63
CA VAL A 66 4.29 -8.24 -4.94
C VAL A 66 3.30 -7.78 -3.86
N LEU A 67 3.67 -7.90 -2.58
CA LEU A 67 2.88 -7.42 -1.46
C LEU A 67 2.57 -5.93 -1.58
N PHE A 68 3.59 -5.10 -1.76
CA PHE A 68 3.45 -3.64 -1.84
C PHE A 68 2.65 -3.21 -3.07
N ALA A 69 2.95 -3.76 -4.24
CA ALA A 69 2.21 -3.50 -5.46
C ALA A 69 0.71 -3.88 -5.32
N GLY A 70 0.43 -5.04 -4.73
CA GLY A 70 -0.92 -5.52 -4.46
C GLY A 70 -1.68 -4.61 -3.49
N LEU A 71 -1.07 -4.25 -2.36
CA LEU A 71 -1.68 -3.38 -1.35
C LEU A 71 -1.94 -1.97 -1.88
N THR A 72 -0.95 -1.33 -2.49
CA THR A 72 -1.10 0.02 -3.07
C THR A 72 -2.24 0.02 -4.10
N SER A 73 -2.30 -0.98 -4.97
CA SER A 73 -3.34 -1.09 -6.00
C SER A 73 -4.73 -1.34 -5.41
N ALA A 74 -4.84 -2.24 -4.42
CA ALA A 74 -6.10 -2.56 -3.75
C ALA A 74 -6.65 -1.34 -2.99
N LEU A 75 -5.81 -0.66 -2.22
CA LEU A 75 -6.16 0.53 -1.45
C LEU A 75 -6.49 1.72 -2.36
N TRP A 76 -5.75 1.92 -3.45
CA TRP A 76 -6.07 2.95 -4.44
C TRP A 76 -7.46 2.74 -5.03
N ARG A 77 -7.79 1.50 -5.44
CA ARG A 77 -9.12 1.15 -5.95
C ARG A 77 -10.22 1.36 -4.91
N ALA A 78 -9.98 1.00 -3.65
CA ALA A 78 -10.92 1.25 -2.56
C ALA A 78 -11.19 2.75 -2.37
N ASN A 79 -10.15 3.59 -2.39
CA ASN A 79 -10.30 5.05 -2.31
C ASN A 79 -11.06 5.62 -3.52
N ARG A 80 -10.80 5.12 -4.73
CA ARG A 80 -11.53 5.51 -5.94
C ARG A 80 -13.02 5.15 -5.85
N ALA A 81 -13.33 3.95 -5.37
CA ALA A 81 -14.71 3.51 -5.14
C ALA A 81 -15.42 4.37 -4.08
N ALA A 82 -14.69 4.87 -3.08
CA ALA A 82 -15.20 5.76 -2.05
C ALA A 82 -15.28 7.26 -2.49
N GLY A 83 -14.93 7.59 -3.74
CA GLY A 83 -14.99 8.97 -4.24
C GLY A 83 -13.89 9.90 -3.75
N LEU A 84 -12.80 9.38 -3.16
CA LEU A 84 -11.74 10.17 -2.56
C LEU A 84 -10.61 10.46 -3.56
N SER A 85 -10.72 11.54 -4.33
CA SER A 85 -9.77 11.84 -5.43
C SER A 85 -8.36 12.26 -4.98
N GLU A 86 -8.26 13.17 -4.02
CA GLU A 86 -6.98 13.79 -3.63
C GLU A 86 -6.02 12.79 -2.96
N PHE A 87 -6.49 12.07 -1.93
CA PHE A 87 -5.70 11.07 -1.20
C PHE A 87 -5.38 9.84 -2.05
N SER A 88 -6.27 9.50 -3.00
CA SER A 88 -6.10 8.38 -3.92
C SER A 88 -4.95 8.62 -4.89
N VAL A 89 -4.89 9.77 -5.55
CA VAL A 89 -3.85 10.08 -6.53
C VAL A 89 -2.49 10.23 -5.86
N ARG A 90 -2.41 10.99 -4.76
CA ARG A 90 -1.16 11.17 -4.02
C ARG A 90 -0.63 9.85 -3.45
N GLY A 91 -1.52 9.06 -2.85
CA GLY A 91 -1.17 7.78 -2.27
C GLY A 91 -0.73 6.75 -3.31
N LEU A 92 -1.37 6.73 -4.49
CA LEU A 92 -0.93 5.92 -5.63
C LEU A 92 0.43 6.38 -6.15
N ALA A 93 0.64 7.68 -6.35
CA ALA A 93 1.89 8.20 -6.90
C ALA A 93 3.08 7.85 -6.00
N LEU A 94 2.96 8.07 -4.69
CA LEU A 94 3.99 7.70 -3.72
C LEU A 94 4.19 6.19 -3.65
N GLY A 95 3.10 5.42 -3.59
CA GLY A 95 3.17 3.96 -3.54
C GLY A 95 3.81 3.36 -4.79
N ALA A 96 3.42 3.83 -5.97
CA ALA A 96 3.97 3.39 -7.26
C ALA A 96 5.44 3.79 -7.42
N ALA A 97 5.83 4.99 -6.99
CA ALA A 97 7.23 5.41 -6.99
C ALA A 97 8.08 4.50 -6.09
N GLY A 98 7.59 4.19 -4.89
CA GLY A 98 8.25 3.26 -3.98
C GLY A 98 8.39 1.86 -4.56
N VAL A 99 7.30 1.31 -5.13
CA VAL A 99 7.32 0.02 -5.82
C VAL A 99 8.29 0.03 -7.00
N ALA A 100 8.34 1.10 -7.79
CA ALA A 100 9.25 1.21 -8.93
C ALA A 100 10.73 1.21 -8.51
N ILE A 101 11.08 2.01 -7.49
CA ILE A 101 12.44 2.04 -6.93
C ILE A 101 12.81 0.65 -6.39
N PHE A 102 11.91 0.04 -5.62
CA PHE A 102 12.14 -1.29 -5.06
C PHE A 102 12.27 -2.37 -6.15
N SER A 103 11.44 -2.28 -7.22
CA SER A 103 11.51 -3.17 -8.37
C SER A 103 12.84 -3.07 -9.10
N PHE A 104 13.36 -1.85 -9.27
CA PHE A 104 14.66 -1.66 -9.91
C PHE A 104 15.76 -2.37 -9.13
N VAL A 105 15.80 -2.21 -7.80
CA VAL A 105 16.78 -2.87 -6.93
C VAL A 105 16.62 -4.40 -6.96
N GLU A 106 15.39 -4.90 -6.88
CA GLU A 106 15.16 -6.34 -6.79
C GLU A 106 15.43 -7.07 -8.11
N ILE A 107 15.02 -6.48 -9.24
CA ILE A 107 15.33 -7.01 -10.57
C ILE A 107 16.83 -6.98 -10.81
N ALA A 108 17.50 -5.91 -10.38
CA ALA A 108 18.95 -5.80 -10.44
C ALA A 108 19.66 -6.95 -9.70
N LEU A 109 19.24 -7.24 -8.46
CA LEU A 109 19.80 -8.34 -7.66
C LEU A 109 19.49 -9.71 -8.26
N PHE A 110 18.28 -9.90 -8.81
CA PHE A 110 17.91 -11.14 -9.49
C PHE A 110 18.76 -11.39 -10.74
N LEU A 111 18.93 -10.37 -11.59
CA LEU A 111 19.74 -10.46 -12.81
C LEU A 111 21.20 -10.78 -12.51
N ASP A 112 21.76 -10.14 -11.49
CA ASP A 112 23.11 -10.44 -11.04
C ASP A 112 23.25 -11.89 -10.53
N TRP A 113 22.27 -12.37 -9.76
CA TRP A 113 22.27 -13.74 -9.25
C TRP A 113 22.25 -14.80 -10.36
N ILE A 114 21.52 -14.57 -11.45
CA ILE A 114 21.53 -15.46 -12.63
C ILE A 114 22.74 -15.24 -13.56
N GLY A 115 23.71 -14.42 -13.17
CA GLY A 115 24.93 -14.16 -13.93
C GLY A 115 24.75 -13.24 -15.14
N VAL A 116 23.61 -12.54 -15.25
CA VAL A 116 23.39 -11.54 -16.30
C VAL A 116 24.03 -10.23 -15.86
N ALA A 117 25.22 -9.96 -16.38
CA ALA A 117 25.93 -8.71 -16.12
C ALA A 117 25.14 -7.51 -16.66
N VAL A 118 24.61 -6.70 -15.76
CA VAL A 118 24.04 -5.39 -16.07
C VAL A 118 25.06 -4.34 -15.65
N GLU A 119 25.74 -3.72 -16.62
CA GLU A 119 26.69 -2.60 -16.39
C GLU A 119 26.24 -1.53 -15.38
N PRO A 120 24.95 -1.12 -15.31
CA PRO A 120 24.54 -0.16 -14.29
C PRO A 120 24.64 -0.68 -12.86
N LEU A 121 24.56 -2.00 -12.60
CA LEU A 121 24.77 -2.52 -11.24
C LEU A 121 26.21 -2.42 -10.79
N SER A 122 27.16 -2.67 -11.68
CA SER A 122 28.58 -2.62 -11.34
C SER A 122 29.03 -1.23 -10.87
N LEU A 123 28.34 -0.17 -11.32
CA LEU A 123 28.62 1.21 -10.92
C LEU A 123 28.11 1.55 -9.52
N VAL A 124 27.13 0.80 -9.01
CA VAL A 124 26.41 1.12 -7.76
C VAL A 124 26.72 0.09 -6.66
N ARG A 125 27.19 -1.09 -7.04
CA ARG A 125 27.65 -2.15 -6.13
C ARG A 125 28.82 -1.65 -5.27
N GLY A 126 28.66 -1.72 -3.95
CA GLY A 126 29.67 -1.29 -2.97
C GLY A 126 29.57 0.18 -2.52
N THR A 127 28.66 0.96 -3.08
CA THR A 127 28.51 2.41 -2.76
C THR A 127 27.44 2.70 -1.68
N GLY A 128 26.74 1.68 -1.19
CA GLY A 128 25.60 1.82 -0.27
C GLY A 128 24.31 2.35 -0.93
N ALA A 129 24.35 2.73 -2.20
CA ALA A 129 23.20 3.26 -2.92
C ALA A 129 22.09 2.21 -3.17
N LEU A 130 22.42 0.91 -3.22
CA LEU A 130 21.42 -0.17 -3.25
C LEU A 130 20.62 -0.22 -1.94
N ASP A 131 21.28 -0.10 -0.80
CA ASP A 131 20.62 -0.07 0.51
C ASP A 131 19.78 1.20 0.69
N ALA A 132 20.33 2.36 0.28
CA ALA A 132 19.59 3.62 0.28
C ALA A 132 18.36 3.56 -0.65
N GLY A 133 18.49 2.91 -1.81
CA GLY A 133 17.39 2.67 -2.75
C GLY A 133 16.30 1.79 -2.15
N ALA A 134 16.68 0.69 -1.49
CA ALA A 134 15.72 -0.20 -0.83
C ALA A 134 14.97 0.50 0.32
N ILE A 135 15.69 1.26 1.17
CA ILE A 135 15.11 2.04 2.27
C ILE A 135 14.19 3.13 1.73
N GLY A 136 14.67 3.90 0.74
CA GLY A 136 13.91 4.97 0.11
C GLY A 136 12.64 4.44 -0.56
N GLY A 137 12.77 3.39 -1.37
CA GLY A 137 11.63 2.71 -2.00
C GLY A 137 10.59 2.26 -0.99
N THR A 138 11.02 1.61 0.08
CA THR A 138 10.14 1.17 1.18
C THR A 138 9.45 2.35 1.87
N ALA A 139 10.17 3.43 2.15
CA ALA A 139 9.61 4.63 2.76
C ALA A 139 8.53 5.28 1.86
N PHE A 140 8.76 5.35 0.55
CA PHE A 140 7.76 5.83 -0.42
C PHE A 140 6.53 4.95 -0.47
N VAL A 141 6.70 3.62 -0.44
CA VAL A 141 5.57 2.68 -0.35
C VAL A 141 4.75 2.95 0.91
N PHE A 142 5.39 3.02 2.08
CA PHE A 142 4.66 3.27 3.33
C PHE A 142 3.99 4.63 3.36
N ALA A 143 4.63 5.68 2.84
CA ALA A 143 4.00 6.98 2.69
C ALA A 143 2.76 6.91 1.79
N GLY A 144 2.84 6.16 0.69
CA GLY A 144 1.70 5.90 -0.20
C GLY A 144 0.57 5.14 0.49
N LEU A 145 0.89 4.02 1.14
CA LEU A 145 -0.07 3.20 1.89
C LEU A 145 -0.73 4.00 3.04
N ALA A 146 0.04 4.82 3.76
CA ALA A 146 -0.48 5.69 4.82
C ALA A 146 -1.43 6.75 4.25
N SER A 147 -1.09 7.40 3.14
CA SER A 147 -1.99 8.34 2.46
C SER A 147 -3.28 7.68 2.01
N LEU A 148 -3.21 6.48 1.42
CA LEU A 148 -4.38 5.72 0.98
C LEU A 148 -5.22 5.23 2.18
N GLY A 149 -4.59 4.74 3.23
CA GLY A 149 -5.26 4.29 4.45
C GLY A 149 -5.95 5.44 5.18
N PHE A 150 -5.29 6.61 5.27
CA PHE A 150 -5.87 7.82 5.83
C PHE A 150 -7.11 8.27 5.05
N GLY A 151 -7.03 8.32 3.72
CA GLY A 151 -8.19 8.58 2.86
C GLY A 151 -9.35 7.65 3.20
N LEU A 152 -9.10 6.33 3.16
CA LEU A 152 -10.14 5.33 3.41
C LEU A 152 -10.74 5.43 4.81
N SER A 153 -9.92 5.70 5.84
CA SER A 153 -10.39 5.89 7.23
C SER A 153 -11.34 7.07 7.41
N ARG A 154 -11.17 8.14 6.62
CA ARG A 154 -12.12 9.26 6.57
C ARG A 154 -13.43 8.85 5.91
N ALA A 155 -13.39 8.07 4.84
CA ALA A 155 -14.60 7.61 4.15
C ALA A 155 -15.48 6.67 5.00
N ILE A 156 -14.86 5.83 5.84
CA ILE A 156 -15.58 4.90 6.73
C ILE A 156 -15.97 5.52 8.08
N ASP A 157 -15.84 6.84 8.23
CA ASP A 157 -16.25 7.62 9.41
C ASP A 157 -15.64 7.11 10.73
N LEU A 158 -14.47 6.45 10.66
CA LEU A 158 -13.80 5.84 11.82
C LEU A 158 -13.36 6.88 12.87
N PHE A 159 -13.23 8.15 12.44
CA PHE A 159 -12.93 9.31 13.28
C PHE A 159 -14.11 10.28 13.46
N GLY A 160 -15.18 10.19 12.66
CA GLY A 160 -16.30 11.14 12.68
C GLY A 160 -17.32 10.89 13.80
N ARG A 161 -17.36 9.68 14.38
CA ARG A 161 -18.23 9.40 15.55
C ARG A 161 -17.88 10.26 16.77
N ALA A 162 -16.60 10.58 16.98
CA ALA A 162 -16.17 11.44 18.09
C ALA A 162 -16.57 12.91 17.89
N GLN A 163 -16.62 13.41 16.64
CA GLN A 163 -16.93 14.82 16.35
C GLN A 163 -18.43 15.08 16.24
N ARG A 164 -19.25 14.09 15.89
CA ARG A 164 -20.72 14.22 15.92
C ARG A 164 -21.31 14.18 17.32
N GLN A 165 -20.58 13.69 18.33
CA GLN A 165 -21.02 13.73 19.73
C GLN A 165 -20.76 15.09 20.40
N SER A 166 -19.79 15.90 19.93
CA SER A 166 -19.56 17.24 20.49
C SER A 166 -20.48 18.32 19.90
N VAL A 167 -21.02 18.12 18.70
CA VAL A 167 -21.91 19.08 18.02
C VAL A 167 -23.39 18.88 18.42
N ARG A 168 -23.73 17.82 19.16
CA ARG A 168 -25.10 17.50 19.58
C ARG A 168 -25.36 17.79 21.06
N SER A 169 -24.87 18.90 21.57
CA SER A 169 -25.50 19.57 22.72
C SER A 169 -26.55 20.53 22.15
N PRO A 170 -27.86 20.34 22.42
CA PRO A 170 -28.89 21.25 21.94
C PRO A 170 -28.66 22.67 22.48
N PRO A 171 -28.95 23.73 21.70
CA PRO A 171 -29.05 25.07 22.25
C PRO A 171 -30.28 25.12 23.16
N GLU A 172 -30.04 25.02 24.47
CA GLU A 172 -31.02 25.40 25.47
C GLU A 172 -31.07 26.93 25.51
N ALA A 173 -31.81 27.54 24.60
CA ALA A 173 -32.22 28.93 24.74
C ALA A 173 -33.47 29.26 23.93
N VAL A 174 -34.39 29.95 24.61
CA VAL A 174 -35.41 30.85 24.08
C VAL A 174 -36.75 30.23 23.65
N ARG A 175 -37.56 29.81 24.64
CA ARG A 175 -39.03 29.97 24.52
C ARG A 175 -39.38 31.46 24.66
N SER A 176 -39.45 32.11 23.51
CA SER A 176 -40.43 33.14 23.10
C SER A 176 -41.28 33.81 24.20
N ALA A 177 -41.05 35.12 24.42
CA ALA A 177 -42.13 36.09 24.58
C ALA A 177 -42.38 36.74 23.21
N PRO A 178 -43.63 37.08 22.83
CA PRO A 178 -44.05 38.49 22.98
C PRO A 178 -45.56 38.75 23.19
N GLY A 179 -45.86 39.80 23.96
CA GLY A 179 -46.74 40.93 23.61
C GLY A 179 -48.21 40.76 23.18
N SER A 180 -49.09 41.26 24.05
CA SER A 180 -50.32 42.04 23.82
C SER A 180 -51.52 41.46 23.05
N GLU A 181 -52.61 41.20 23.78
CA GLU A 181 -53.97 41.52 23.33
C GLU A 181 -54.75 42.19 24.48
N GLU A 182 -55.30 43.35 24.12
CA GLU A 182 -56.28 44.18 24.79
C GLU A 182 -57.67 43.54 24.63
N THR A 183 -58.48 43.44 25.70
CA THR A 183 -59.95 43.46 25.65
C THR A 183 -60.59 43.47 27.05
N ALA A 184 -61.55 44.40 27.19
CA ALA A 184 -62.56 44.61 28.25
C ALA A 184 -62.13 45.23 29.59
#